data_AF-A0A8T3ZE50-F1
#
_entry.id   AF-A0A8T3ZE50-F1
#
_cell.length_a   1.000
_cell.length_b   1.000
_cell.length_c   1.000
_cell.angle_alpha   90.00
_cell.angle_beta   90.00
_cell.angle_gamma   90.00
#
_symmetry.space_group_name_H-M   'P 1'
#
loop_
_entity.id
_entity.type
_entity.pdbx_description
1 polymer ?
#
loop_
_entity_poly.entity_id
_entity_poly.type
_entity_poly.pdbx_seq_one_letter_code
_entity_poly.pdbx_strand_id
1 'polypeptide(L)'
;MISPSIAECVGLWLAEGDNKTEYEITFTNNSYDLISFFYTNLKRVFNSNNFRLYVYLPHKNYKIKTTIKIKTIKYYLDKRATKPYFIIRLANKDMCSNWKKLVDDIKKDERYFDCILRGFFAGEGNVKVSKNSVRVIRIAQKERISLMDDILSYYGIQYRFVQSNRAYEIWGRKNWEILAKIRVADLHPIKKEKFWGAYNGFKEWHYSNNFLKHAIYKILENPKPANELSKIFDRKLSRVQGVLGELKKESKIRNYRIGSIDYWTREDANKILLSKRKEQILNFIKGPKSTTEVSNEFNICWKAAFRRLCELKTLELVSQNKDKKWMQLNTEREVMSI
;
A
#
# COMPACT_ATOMS: atom_id res chain seq x y z
N MET A 1 2.90 17.52 -27.82
CA MET A 1 2.96 16.48 -26.76
C MET A 1 1.69 15.65 -26.84
N ILE A 2 1.77 14.32 -26.92
CA ILE A 2 0.59 13.46 -27.02
C ILE A 2 -0.11 13.43 -25.65
N SER A 3 -1.43 13.64 -25.64
CA SER A 3 -2.23 13.64 -24.41
C SER A 3 -2.31 12.22 -23.81
N PRO A 4 -2.23 12.05 -22.47
CA PRO A 4 -2.37 10.74 -21.81
C PRO A 4 -3.61 9.94 -22.25
N SER A 5 -4.75 10.62 -22.41
CA SER A 5 -6.00 10.00 -22.89
C SER A 5 -5.91 9.38 -24.29
N ILE A 6 -5.00 9.85 -25.15
CA ILE A 6 -4.76 9.24 -26.46
C ILE A 6 -3.97 7.95 -26.29
N ALA A 7 -2.98 7.90 -25.38
CA ALA A 7 -2.28 6.67 -25.05
C ALA A 7 -3.20 5.63 -24.39
N GLU A 8 -4.15 6.05 -23.56
CA GLU A 8 -5.21 5.18 -23.04
C GLU A 8 -6.08 4.61 -24.18
N CYS A 9 -6.41 5.42 -25.20
CA CYS A 9 -7.09 4.95 -26.41
C CYS A 9 -6.24 3.94 -27.19
N VAL A 10 -4.92 4.15 -27.30
CA VAL A 10 -4.02 3.16 -27.90
C VAL A 10 -4.08 1.84 -27.13
N GLY A 11 -4.00 1.86 -25.79
CA GLY A 11 -4.13 0.66 -24.98
C GLY A 11 -5.48 -0.05 -25.16
N LEU A 12 -6.59 0.69 -25.23
CA LEU A 12 -7.92 0.14 -25.53
C LEU A 12 -7.97 -0.53 -26.91
N TRP A 13 -7.41 0.13 -27.93
CA TRP A 13 -7.39 -0.40 -29.29
C TRP A 13 -6.44 -1.60 -29.43
N LEU A 14 -5.32 -1.64 -28.72
CA LEU A 14 -4.46 -2.83 -28.69
C LEU A 14 -5.14 -4.02 -27.99
N ALA A 15 -6.08 -3.76 -27.08
CA ALA A 15 -6.82 -4.78 -26.36
C ALA A 15 -7.98 -5.36 -27.19
N GLU A 16 -8.83 -4.51 -27.76
CA GLU A 16 -10.09 -4.92 -28.42
C GLU A 16 -10.31 -4.27 -29.79
N GLY A 17 -9.30 -3.58 -30.30
CA GLY A 17 -9.32 -3.01 -31.64
C GLY A 17 -8.97 -4.04 -32.70
N ASP A 18 -9.34 -3.71 -33.93
CA ASP A 18 -9.08 -4.57 -35.08
C ASP A 18 -8.81 -3.74 -36.34
N ASN A 19 -7.97 -4.27 -37.23
CA ASN A 19 -7.76 -3.78 -38.58
C ASN A 19 -8.60 -4.62 -39.53
N LYS A 20 -9.79 -4.14 -39.91
CA LYS A 20 -10.65 -4.87 -40.86
C LYS A 20 -10.07 -4.87 -42.27
N THR A 21 -9.45 -3.76 -42.65
CA THR A 21 -8.70 -3.59 -43.91
C THR A 21 -7.56 -2.59 -43.68
N GLU A 22 -6.76 -2.30 -44.70
CA GLU A 22 -5.80 -1.20 -44.64
C GLU A 22 -6.46 0.17 -44.41
N TYR A 23 -7.73 0.30 -44.80
CA TYR A 23 -8.51 1.54 -44.78
C TYR A 23 -9.51 1.62 -43.64
N GLU A 24 -9.53 0.61 -42.77
CA GLU A 24 -10.54 0.49 -41.74
C GLU A 24 -10.00 -0.06 -40.43
N ILE A 25 -10.21 0.72 -39.37
CA ILE A 25 -10.02 0.26 -37.99
C ILE A 25 -11.35 0.26 -37.25
N THR A 26 -11.48 -0.67 -36.32
CA THR A 26 -12.61 -0.73 -35.40
C THR A 26 -12.15 -0.80 -33.95
N PHE A 27 -12.96 -0.28 -33.04
CA PHE A 27 -12.87 -0.54 -31.61
C PHE A 27 -14.24 -1.02 -31.12
N THR A 28 -14.25 -2.17 -30.46
CA THR A 28 -15.48 -2.86 -30.04
C THR A 28 -15.47 -3.07 -28.54
N ASN A 29 -16.51 -2.60 -27.84
CA ASN A 29 -16.63 -2.80 -26.40
C ASN A 29 -18.12 -2.81 -25.98
N ASN A 30 -18.44 -3.43 -24.83
CA ASN A 30 -19.79 -3.47 -24.26
C ASN A 30 -20.08 -2.33 -23.27
N SER A 31 -19.07 -1.59 -22.84
CA SER A 31 -19.13 -0.38 -22.03
C SER A 31 -19.26 0.85 -22.92
N TYR A 32 -20.40 1.53 -22.82
CA TYR A 32 -20.61 2.78 -23.54
C TYR A 32 -19.63 3.89 -23.10
N ASP A 33 -19.19 3.88 -21.84
CA ASP A 33 -18.26 4.88 -21.33
C ASP A 33 -16.91 4.82 -22.03
N LEU A 34 -16.38 3.61 -22.27
CA LEU A 34 -15.15 3.42 -23.03
C LEU A 34 -15.31 3.81 -24.49
N ILE A 35 -16.48 3.54 -25.08
CA ILE A 35 -16.81 3.93 -26.45
C ILE A 35 -16.88 5.45 -26.58
N SER A 36 -17.57 6.11 -25.65
CA SER A 36 -17.66 7.57 -25.60
C SER A 36 -16.29 8.21 -25.41
N PHE A 37 -15.48 7.66 -24.50
CA PHE A 37 -14.10 8.09 -24.27
C PHE A 37 -13.24 7.96 -25.53
N PHE A 38 -13.26 6.80 -26.18
CA PHE A 38 -12.49 6.53 -27.40
C PHE A 38 -12.92 7.44 -28.55
N TYR A 39 -14.23 7.55 -28.80
CA TYR A 39 -14.79 8.42 -29.84
C TYR A 39 -14.39 9.89 -29.65
N THR A 40 -14.54 10.42 -28.44
CA THR A 40 -14.25 11.83 -28.12
C THR A 40 -12.78 12.14 -28.35
N ASN A 41 -11.90 11.24 -27.93
CA ASN A 41 -10.47 11.39 -28.11
C ASN A 41 -10.03 11.26 -29.57
N LEU A 42 -10.58 10.30 -30.33
CA LEU A 42 -10.29 10.19 -31.76
C LEU A 42 -10.79 11.41 -32.56
N LYS A 43 -12.00 11.89 -32.27
CA LYS A 43 -12.53 13.10 -32.88
C LYS A 43 -11.61 14.30 -32.63
N ARG A 44 -11.01 14.42 -31.44
CA ARG A 44 -10.02 15.44 -31.13
C ARG A 44 -8.71 15.28 -31.91
N VAL A 45 -8.20 14.05 -32.04
CA VAL A 45 -6.96 13.77 -32.79
C VAL A 45 -7.09 14.12 -34.26
N PHE A 46 -8.20 13.74 -34.88
CA PHE A 46 -8.36 13.87 -36.33
C PHE A 46 -9.19 15.09 -36.76
N ASN A 47 -9.72 15.85 -35.81
CA ASN A 47 -10.66 16.95 -36.05
C ASN A 47 -11.76 16.58 -37.07
N SER A 48 -12.32 15.38 -36.95
CA SER A 48 -13.20 14.79 -37.96
C SER A 48 -14.41 14.10 -37.35
N ASN A 49 -15.53 14.13 -38.07
CA ASN A 49 -16.76 13.40 -37.74
C ASN A 49 -16.91 12.10 -38.55
N ASN A 50 -15.85 11.63 -39.22
CA ASN A 50 -15.88 10.43 -40.06
C ASN A 50 -15.95 9.09 -39.29
N PHE A 51 -16.28 9.15 -38.00
CA PHE A 51 -16.47 7.99 -37.14
C PHE A 51 -17.93 7.56 -37.17
N ARG A 52 -18.17 6.26 -37.34
CA ARG A 52 -19.51 5.68 -37.35
C ARG A 52 -19.67 4.77 -36.14
N LEU A 53 -20.73 4.99 -35.37
CA LEU A 53 -21.12 4.12 -34.27
C LEU A 53 -22.16 3.10 -34.75
N TYR A 54 -21.81 1.83 -34.65
CA TYR A 54 -22.72 0.70 -34.85
C TYR A 54 -23.04 0.08 -33.50
N VAL A 55 -24.28 -0.39 -33.33
CA VAL A 55 -24.71 -0.99 -32.06
C VAL A 55 -25.42 -2.31 -32.29
N TYR A 56 -25.02 -3.33 -31.54
CA TYR A 56 -25.68 -4.63 -31.49
C TYR A 56 -26.45 -4.76 -30.18
N LEU A 57 -27.75 -4.99 -30.28
CA LEU A 57 -28.69 -5.08 -29.17
C LEU A 57 -29.15 -6.53 -28.91
N PRO A 58 -29.40 -6.90 -27.64
CA PRO A 58 -29.93 -8.21 -27.29
C PRO A 58 -31.37 -8.44 -27.78
N HIS A 59 -32.19 -7.38 -27.84
CA HIS A 59 -33.58 -7.46 -28.32
C HIS A 59 -34.09 -6.09 -28.79
N LYS A 60 -35.18 -6.08 -29.57
CA LYS A 60 -35.76 -4.89 -30.21
C LYS A 60 -36.13 -3.77 -29.24
N ASN A 61 -36.62 -4.12 -28.05
CA ASN A 61 -37.11 -3.16 -27.07
C ASN A 61 -36.02 -2.63 -26.12
N TYR A 62 -34.74 -2.99 -26.36
CA TYR A 62 -33.65 -2.56 -25.51
C TYR A 62 -33.39 -1.06 -25.69
N LYS A 63 -33.55 -0.30 -24.61
CA LYS A 63 -33.32 1.16 -24.62
C LYS A 63 -31.84 1.44 -24.33
N ILE A 64 -31.21 2.25 -25.19
CA ILE A 64 -29.85 2.75 -24.98
C ILE A 64 -29.90 4.26 -24.85
N LYS A 65 -29.12 4.79 -23.92
CA LYS A 65 -28.83 6.22 -23.84
C LYS A 65 -27.45 6.46 -24.44
N THR A 66 -27.36 7.21 -25.52
CA THR A 66 -26.09 7.55 -26.18
C THR A 66 -26.06 9.04 -26.54
N THR A 67 -24.92 9.69 -26.33
CA THR A 67 -24.64 11.05 -26.82
C THR A 67 -24.07 11.05 -28.24
N ILE A 68 -23.57 9.90 -28.71
CA ILE A 68 -23.04 9.74 -30.07
C ILE A 68 -24.17 9.28 -31.00
N LYS A 69 -24.29 9.91 -32.17
CA LYS A 69 -25.27 9.53 -33.19
C LYS A 69 -25.00 8.11 -33.70
N ILE A 70 -25.96 7.22 -33.48
CA ILE A 70 -25.89 5.83 -33.97
C ILE A 70 -26.16 5.80 -35.47
N LYS A 71 -25.27 5.16 -36.24
CA LYS A 71 -25.43 5.00 -37.70
C LYS A 71 -26.29 3.79 -38.04
N THR A 72 -26.16 2.71 -37.28
CA THR A 72 -26.87 1.45 -37.54
C THR A 72 -27.08 0.68 -36.25
N ILE A 73 -28.28 0.14 -36.09
CA ILE A 73 -28.64 -0.79 -35.01
C ILE A 73 -28.85 -2.16 -35.62
N LYS A 74 -28.25 -3.18 -35.01
CA LYS A 74 -28.43 -4.60 -35.33
C LYS A 74 -28.84 -5.34 -34.06
N TYR A 75 -29.35 -6.56 -34.24
CA TYR A 75 -29.74 -7.43 -33.14
C TYR A 75 -28.90 -8.70 -33.17
N TYR A 76 -28.59 -9.24 -31.99
CA TYR A 76 -27.90 -10.53 -31.91
C TYR A 76 -28.76 -11.64 -32.48
N LEU A 77 -28.09 -12.56 -33.19
CA LEU A 77 -28.67 -13.85 -33.53
C LEU A 77 -28.67 -14.79 -32.31
N ASP A 78 -27.62 -14.71 -31.48
CA ASP A 78 -27.53 -15.49 -30.23
C ASP A 78 -28.41 -14.88 -29.14
N LYS A 79 -29.43 -15.62 -28.72
CA LYS A 79 -30.39 -15.24 -27.68
C LYS A 79 -29.77 -15.12 -26.28
N ARG A 80 -28.54 -15.63 -26.06
CA ARG A 80 -27.84 -15.54 -24.76
C ARG A 80 -27.15 -14.21 -24.54
N ALA A 81 -27.03 -13.37 -25.57
CA ALA A 81 -26.44 -12.04 -25.43
C ALA A 81 -27.35 -11.17 -24.53
N THR A 82 -26.82 -10.69 -23.41
CA THR A 82 -27.56 -9.88 -22.42
C THR A 82 -27.17 -8.41 -22.43
N LYS A 83 -26.05 -8.06 -23.07
CA LYS A 83 -25.49 -6.70 -23.10
C LYS A 83 -25.38 -6.18 -24.52
N PRO A 84 -25.55 -4.86 -24.73
CA PRO A 84 -25.23 -4.26 -26.02
C PRO A 84 -23.73 -4.34 -26.27
N TYR A 85 -23.35 -4.42 -27.55
CA TYR A 85 -21.97 -4.08 -27.96
C TYR A 85 -22.01 -2.92 -28.92
N PHE A 86 -21.00 -2.08 -28.79
CA PHE A 86 -20.81 -0.88 -29.57
C PHE A 86 -19.55 -1.06 -30.40
N ILE A 87 -19.59 -0.63 -31.65
CA ILE A 87 -18.47 -0.69 -32.57
C ILE A 87 -18.27 0.70 -33.14
N ILE A 88 -17.15 1.31 -32.80
CA ILE A 88 -16.67 2.53 -33.48
C ILE A 88 -15.90 2.07 -34.70
N ARG A 89 -16.31 2.56 -35.87
CA ARG A 89 -15.65 2.30 -37.14
C ARG A 89 -15.09 3.61 -37.70
N LEU A 90 -13.81 3.58 -38.05
CA LEU A 90 -13.15 4.59 -38.86
C LEU A 90 -12.80 3.96 -40.20
N ALA A 91 -13.37 4.48 -41.29
CA ALA A 91 -13.14 3.98 -42.65
C ALA A 91 -12.57 5.10 -43.54
N ASN A 92 -11.31 5.47 -43.29
CA ASN A 92 -10.59 6.49 -44.05
C ASN A 92 -9.08 6.13 -44.06
N LYS A 93 -8.52 5.98 -45.26
CA LYS A 93 -7.13 5.52 -45.48
C LYS A 93 -6.11 6.36 -44.69
N ASP A 94 -6.15 7.67 -44.85
CA ASP A 94 -5.15 8.57 -44.27
C ASP A 94 -5.25 8.61 -42.74
N MET A 95 -6.48 8.66 -42.20
CA MET A 95 -6.68 8.61 -40.76
C MET A 95 -6.26 7.25 -40.17
N CYS A 96 -6.53 6.14 -40.85
CA CYS A 96 -6.09 4.81 -40.43
C CYS A 96 -4.56 4.67 -40.44
N SER A 97 -3.89 5.19 -41.47
CA SER A 97 -2.42 5.25 -41.55
C SER A 97 -1.84 6.07 -40.40
N ASN A 98 -2.39 7.27 -40.18
CA ASN A 98 -1.97 8.16 -39.10
C ASN A 98 -2.22 7.56 -37.71
N TRP A 99 -3.33 6.84 -37.52
CA TRP A 99 -3.59 6.11 -36.28
C TRP A 99 -2.53 5.04 -36.01
N LYS A 100 -2.19 4.23 -37.02
CA LYS A 100 -1.17 3.18 -36.90
C LYS A 100 0.19 3.75 -36.55
N LYS A 101 0.61 4.83 -37.22
CA LYS A 101 1.85 5.55 -36.89
C LYS A 101 1.83 6.05 -35.44
N LEU A 102 0.74 6.68 -35.03
CA LEU A 102 0.57 7.19 -33.66
C LEU A 102 0.63 6.06 -32.62
N VAL A 103 0.02 4.90 -32.90
CA VAL A 103 0.09 3.71 -32.05
C VAL A 103 1.54 3.25 -31.91
N ASP A 104 2.29 3.16 -33.00
CA ASP A 104 3.68 2.69 -32.97
C ASP A 104 4.63 3.69 -32.27
N ASP A 105 4.39 4.99 -32.41
CA ASP A 105 5.14 6.02 -31.70
C ASP A 105 4.87 5.93 -30.17
N ILE A 106 3.61 5.78 -29.77
CA ILE A 106 3.21 5.69 -28.35
C ILE A 106 3.73 4.40 -27.70
N LYS A 107 3.73 3.27 -28.42
CA LYS A 107 4.21 1.97 -27.89
C LYS A 107 5.69 1.99 -27.50
N LYS A 108 6.50 2.85 -28.13
CA LYS A 108 7.95 2.95 -27.90
C LYS A 108 8.31 3.92 -26.78
N ASP A 109 7.35 4.70 -26.29
CA ASP A 109 7.59 5.76 -25.32
C ASP A 109 7.13 5.34 -23.93
N GLU A 110 8.10 5.05 -23.06
CA GLU A 110 7.89 4.55 -21.70
C GLU A 110 7.02 5.48 -20.84
N ARG A 111 6.98 6.78 -21.17
CA ARG A 111 6.13 7.77 -20.48
C ARG A 111 4.65 7.46 -20.59
N TYR A 112 4.24 6.65 -21.57
CA TYR A 112 2.86 6.26 -21.80
C TYR A 112 2.52 4.84 -21.33
N PHE A 113 3.47 4.11 -20.73
CA PHE A 113 3.25 2.72 -20.32
C PHE A 113 2.11 2.54 -19.32
N ASP A 114 1.93 3.47 -18.37
CA ASP A 114 0.80 3.43 -17.44
C ASP A 114 -0.55 3.60 -18.16
N CYS A 115 -0.60 4.49 -19.15
CA CYS A 115 -1.77 4.78 -19.96
C CYS A 115 -2.14 3.60 -20.86
N ILE A 116 -1.15 2.99 -21.50
CA ILE A 116 -1.33 1.78 -22.31
C ILE A 116 -1.84 0.63 -21.42
N LEU A 117 -1.23 0.43 -20.23
CA LEU A 117 -1.65 -0.61 -19.30
C LEU A 117 -3.07 -0.39 -18.78
N ARG A 118 -3.46 0.86 -18.49
CA ARG A 118 -4.84 1.26 -18.17
C ARG A 118 -5.80 0.87 -19.29
N GLY A 119 -5.43 1.11 -20.55
CA GLY A 119 -6.21 0.69 -21.72
C GLY A 119 -6.37 -0.83 -21.82
N PHE A 120 -5.28 -1.59 -21.69
CA PHE A 120 -5.32 -3.06 -21.68
C PHE A 120 -6.20 -3.61 -20.55
N PHE A 121 -6.07 -3.07 -19.34
CA PHE A 121 -6.89 -3.51 -18.22
C PHE A 121 -8.36 -3.13 -18.41
N ALA A 122 -8.64 -1.96 -18.99
CA ALA A 122 -10.01 -1.54 -19.29
C ALA A 122 -10.69 -2.42 -20.34
N GLY A 123 -9.99 -2.85 -21.39
CA GLY A 123 -10.50 -3.81 -22.38
C GLY A 123 -10.56 -5.24 -21.84
N GLU A 124 -9.39 -5.82 -21.52
CA GLU A 124 -9.22 -7.25 -21.27
C GLU A 124 -8.96 -7.62 -19.80
N GLY A 125 -8.83 -6.61 -18.92
CA GLY A 125 -8.58 -6.82 -17.50
C GLY A 125 -9.77 -7.40 -16.74
N ASN A 126 -9.49 -8.23 -15.74
CA ASN A 126 -10.46 -8.76 -14.80
C ASN A 126 -9.82 -8.93 -13.41
N VAL A 127 -10.64 -8.78 -12.37
CA VAL A 127 -10.26 -8.99 -10.98
C VAL A 127 -10.90 -10.28 -10.48
N LYS A 128 -10.07 -11.27 -10.15
CA LYS A 128 -10.50 -12.54 -9.58
C LYS A 128 -10.20 -12.56 -8.08
N VAL A 129 -11.24 -12.60 -7.27
CA VAL A 129 -11.16 -12.83 -5.82
C VAL A 129 -11.71 -14.21 -5.53
N SER A 130 -10.91 -15.09 -4.94
CA SER A 130 -11.33 -16.45 -4.54
C SER A 130 -11.67 -16.53 -3.05
N LYS A 131 -12.36 -17.61 -2.64
CA LYS A 131 -12.76 -17.86 -1.25
C LYS A 131 -11.58 -17.84 -0.26
N ASN A 132 -10.39 -18.23 -0.70
CA ASN A 132 -9.18 -18.29 0.13
C ASN A 132 -8.41 -16.96 0.18
N SER A 133 -9.09 -15.83 -0.05
CA SER A 133 -8.49 -14.49 -0.13
C SER A 133 -7.40 -14.33 -1.20
N VAL A 134 -7.25 -15.30 -2.12
CA VAL A 134 -6.34 -15.15 -3.26
C VAL A 134 -6.95 -14.16 -4.23
N ARG A 135 -6.19 -13.10 -4.53
CA ARG A 135 -6.55 -12.01 -5.43
C ARG A 135 -5.60 -11.97 -6.59
N VAL A 136 -6.15 -12.11 -7.79
CA VAL A 136 -5.40 -12.13 -9.03
C VAL A 136 -6.01 -11.13 -9.98
N ILE A 137 -5.18 -10.26 -10.54
CA ILE A 137 -5.52 -9.47 -11.71
C ILE A 137 -5.17 -10.30 -12.93
N ARG A 138 -6.12 -10.42 -13.85
CA ARG A 138 -5.94 -11.12 -15.11
C ARG A 138 -6.09 -10.13 -16.25
N ILE A 139 -5.17 -10.13 -17.20
CA ILE A 139 -5.35 -9.42 -18.48
C ILE A 139 -5.33 -10.49 -19.56
N ALA A 140 -6.47 -10.73 -20.19
CA ALA A 140 -6.59 -11.74 -21.24
C ALA A 140 -5.85 -11.27 -22.49
N GLN A 141 -5.09 -12.16 -23.12
CA GLN A 141 -4.36 -11.94 -24.36
C GLN A 141 -4.24 -13.28 -25.10
N LYS A 142 -4.55 -13.30 -26.39
CA LYS A 142 -4.54 -14.53 -27.21
C LYS A 142 -3.21 -15.27 -27.11
N GLU A 143 -2.13 -14.52 -27.09
CA GLU A 143 -0.74 -14.97 -26.96
C GLU A 143 0.05 -13.99 -26.10
N ARG A 144 1.25 -14.40 -25.70
CA ARG A 144 2.18 -13.55 -24.96
C ARG A 144 2.69 -12.45 -25.90
N ILE A 145 2.59 -11.19 -25.49
CA ILE A 145 3.02 -10.04 -26.29
C ILE A 145 4.17 -9.31 -25.59
N SER A 146 5.23 -8.98 -26.34
CA SER A 146 6.43 -8.35 -25.78
C SER A 146 6.13 -7.01 -25.11
N LEU A 147 5.27 -6.19 -25.71
CA LEU A 147 4.89 -4.89 -25.15
C LEU A 147 4.32 -4.99 -23.73
N MET A 148 3.48 -6.01 -23.45
CA MET A 148 2.96 -6.20 -22.10
C MET A 148 4.07 -6.60 -21.12
N ASP A 149 4.97 -7.48 -21.57
CA ASP A 149 6.12 -7.90 -20.78
C ASP A 149 7.04 -6.72 -20.44
N ASP A 150 7.30 -5.84 -21.40
CA ASP A 150 8.12 -4.63 -21.24
C ASP A 150 7.48 -3.67 -20.24
N ILE A 151 6.17 -3.39 -20.40
CA ILE A 151 5.41 -2.52 -19.50
C ILE A 151 5.42 -3.08 -18.06
N LEU A 152 5.14 -4.36 -17.88
CA LEU A 152 5.09 -4.97 -16.54
C LEU A 152 6.49 -5.02 -15.90
N SER A 153 7.52 -5.30 -16.68
CA SER A 153 8.93 -5.27 -16.24
C SER A 153 9.38 -3.87 -15.82
N TYR A 154 9.03 -2.84 -16.60
CA TYR A 154 9.33 -1.44 -16.30
C TYR A 154 8.82 -1.02 -14.91
N TYR A 155 7.61 -1.45 -14.53
CA TYR A 155 7.04 -1.18 -13.21
C TYR A 155 7.52 -2.15 -12.11
N GLY A 156 8.36 -3.14 -12.43
CA GLY A 156 8.78 -4.19 -11.51
C GLY A 156 7.62 -5.06 -11.02
N ILE A 157 6.58 -5.21 -11.85
CA ILE A 157 5.40 -6.03 -11.54
C ILE A 157 5.74 -7.49 -11.82
N GLN A 158 5.59 -8.35 -10.81
CA GLN A 158 5.75 -9.80 -11.01
C GLN A 158 4.49 -10.39 -11.65
N TYR A 159 4.65 -11.18 -12.71
CA TYR A 159 3.54 -11.80 -13.42
C TYR A 159 3.90 -13.19 -13.95
N ARG A 160 2.88 -13.92 -14.39
CA ARG A 160 3.01 -15.15 -15.20
C ARG A 160 2.03 -15.09 -16.34
N PHE A 161 2.50 -15.33 -17.56
CA PHE A 161 1.60 -15.63 -18.67
C PHE A 161 1.20 -17.10 -18.62
N VAL A 162 -0.10 -17.38 -18.55
CA VAL A 162 -0.63 -18.74 -18.48
C VAL A 162 -1.27 -19.09 -19.81
N GLN A 163 -0.56 -19.87 -20.64
CA GLN A 163 -0.98 -20.23 -22.00
C GLN A 163 -2.38 -20.85 -22.04
N SER A 164 -2.70 -21.76 -21.10
CA SER A 164 -4.00 -22.43 -21.03
C SER A 164 -5.16 -21.47 -20.75
N ASN A 165 -4.90 -20.40 -19.99
CA ASN A 165 -5.88 -19.37 -19.69
C ASN A 165 -5.80 -18.17 -20.64
N ARG A 166 -4.79 -18.14 -21.54
CA ARG A 166 -4.50 -17.02 -22.44
C ARG A 166 -4.54 -15.68 -21.69
N ALA A 167 -3.81 -15.61 -20.57
CA ALA A 167 -3.87 -14.45 -19.69
C ALA A 167 -2.57 -14.22 -18.92
N TYR A 168 -2.25 -12.95 -18.74
CA TYR A 168 -1.31 -12.47 -17.74
C TYR A 168 -1.96 -12.53 -16.38
N GLU A 169 -1.41 -13.34 -15.47
CA GLU A 169 -1.81 -13.38 -14.07
C GLU A 169 -0.84 -12.53 -13.25
N ILE A 170 -1.38 -11.56 -12.51
CA ILE A 170 -0.64 -10.66 -11.62
C ILE A 170 -1.20 -10.86 -10.21
N TRP A 171 -0.33 -11.24 -9.26
CA TRP A 171 -0.69 -11.53 -7.88
C TRP A 171 0.24 -10.83 -6.90
N GLY A 172 -0.06 -10.91 -5.61
CA GLY A 172 0.81 -10.37 -4.56
C GLY A 172 0.58 -8.89 -4.28
N ARG A 173 0.57 -8.52 -3.01
CA ARG A 173 0.17 -7.17 -2.55
C ARG A 173 1.02 -6.05 -3.15
N LYS A 174 2.35 -6.24 -3.26
CA LYS A 174 3.25 -5.24 -3.87
C LYS A 174 2.83 -4.85 -5.29
N ASN A 175 2.47 -5.84 -6.12
CA ASN A 175 1.99 -5.59 -7.47
C ASN A 175 0.66 -4.82 -7.46
N TRP A 176 -0.25 -5.17 -6.54
CA TRP A 176 -1.49 -4.44 -6.36
C TRP A 176 -1.28 -2.99 -5.91
N GLU A 177 -0.31 -2.71 -5.04
CA GLU A 177 0.08 -1.36 -4.61
C GLU A 177 0.63 -0.54 -5.79
N ILE A 178 1.49 -1.14 -6.63
CA ILE A 178 2.01 -0.51 -7.86
C ILE A 178 0.85 -0.17 -8.82
N LEU A 179 -0.02 -1.15 -9.08
CA LEU A 179 -1.18 -0.98 -9.97
C LEU A 179 -2.20 0.04 -9.44
N ALA A 180 -2.37 0.14 -8.13
CA ALA A 180 -3.18 1.16 -7.49
C ALA A 180 -2.57 2.56 -7.65
N LYS A 181 -1.24 2.69 -7.49
CA LYS A 181 -0.51 3.96 -7.67
C LYS A 181 -0.67 4.51 -9.09
N ILE A 182 -0.58 3.66 -10.11
CA ILE A 182 -0.80 4.06 -11.51
C ILE A 182 -2.28 4.09 -11.91
N ARG A 183 -3.20 3.81 -10.96
CA ARG A 183 -4.65 3.83 -11.15
C ARG A 183 -5.11 2.95 -12.33
N VAL A 184 -4.57 1.73 -12.43
CA VAL A 184 -4.76 0.85 -13.61
C VAL A 184 -6.23 0.62 -13.98
N ALA A 185 -7.13 0.65 -13.00
CA ALA A 185 -8.54 0.32 -13.18
C ALA A 185 -9.44 1.53 -13.50
N ASP A 186 -8.90 2.74 -13.46
CA ASP A 186 -9.74 3.95 -13.41
C ASP A 186 -10.49 4.28 -14.69
N LEU A 187 -10.07 3.69 -15.81
CA LEU A 187 -10.67 3.92 -17.12
C LEU A 187 -12.02 3.21 -17.30
N HIS A 188 -12.28 2.08 -16.61
CA HIS A 188 -13.55 1.34 -16.73
C HIS A 188 -14.30 1.31 -15.38
N PRO A 189 -15.54 1.83 -15.27
CA PRO A 189 -16.23 2.01 -13.98
C PRO A 189 -16.47 0.70 -13.21
N ILE A 190 -16.99 -0.34 -13.86
CA ILE A 190 -17.23 -1.65 -13.20
C ILE A 190 -15.92 -2.30 -12.75
N LYS A 191 -14.85 -2.24 -13.57
CA LYS A 191 -13.56 -2.83 -13.21
C LYS A 191 -12.87 -2.01 -12.11
N LYS A 192 -13.03 -0.69 -12.12
CA LYS A 192 -12.61 0.23 -11.06
C LYS A 192 -13.19 -0.19 -9.71
N GLU A 193 -14.51 -0.32 -9.63
CA GLU A 193 -15.18 -0.74 -8.38
C GLU A 193 -14.65 -2.08 -7.87
N LYS A 194 -14.56 -3.09 -8.75
CA LYS A 194 -14.02 -4.42 -8.39
C LYS A 194 -12.57 -4.37 -7.94
N PHE A 195 -11.73 -3.59 -8.63
CA PHE A 195 -10.32 -3.44 -8.29
C PHE A 195 -10.16 -2.79 -6.91
N TRP A 196 -10.82 -1.65 -6.69
CA TRP A 196 -10.69 -0.93 -5.42
C TRP A 196 -11.35 -1.69 -4.25
N GLY A 197 -12.46 -2.39 -4.48
CA GLY A 197 -13.04 -3.28 -3.47
C GLY A 197 -12.09 -4.42 -3.09
N ALA A 198 -11.45 -5.05 -4.07
CA ALA A 198 -10.44 -6.08 -3.82
C ALA A 198 -9.17 -5.52 -3.17
N TYR A 199 -8.72 -4.32 -3.56
CA TYR A 199 -7.53 -3.68 -3.01
C TYR A 199 -7.75 -3.23 -1.56
N ASN A 200 -8.85 -2.52 -1.28
CA ASN A 200 -9.17 -2.03 0.06
C ASN A 200 -9.46 -3.17 1.04
N GLY A 201 -9.81 -4.36 0.54
CA GLY A 201 -9.93 -5.55 1.38
C GLY A 201 -8.60 -6.13 1.86
N PHE A 202 -7.43 -5.62 1.44
CA PHE A 202 -6.15 -6.18 1.91
C PHE A 202 -6.05 -5.95 3.41
N LYS A 203 -6.02 -7.04 4.19
CA LYS A 203 -5.65 -6.98 5.61
C LYS A 203 -4.26 -6.35 5.71
N GLU A 204 -3.94 -5.76 6.85
CA GLU A 204 -2.58 -5.24 7.13
C GLU A 204 -1.51 -6.25 6.69
N TRP A 205 -0.33 -5.77 6.30
CA TRP A 205 0.79 -6.64 5.98
C TRP A 205 0.91 -7.64 7.14
N HIS A 206 0.65 -8.92 6.86
CA HIS A 206 1.07 -9.99 7.75
C HIS A 206 2.58 -9.96 7.64
N TYR A 207 3.19 -9.14 8.48
CA TYR A 207 4.62 -9.22 8.67
C TYR A 207 4.97 -10.66 9.04
N SER A 208 6.15 -11.12 8.66
CA SER A 208 6.63 -12.46 9.03
C SER A 208 6.36 -12.74 10.50
N ASN A 209 6.10 -14.01 10.84
CA ASN A 209 6.00 -14.42 12.25
C ASN A 209 7.19 -13.80 13.00
N ASN A 210 6.89 -13.03 14.06
CA ASN A 210 7.84 -12.27 14.88
C ASN A 210 8.35 -10.91 14.36
N PHE A 211 7.93 -10.36 13.21
CA PHE A 211 8.43 -9.05 12.77
C PHE A 211 8.24 -7.95 13.82
N LEU A 212 7.02 -7.79 14.36
CA LEU A 212 6.74 -6.75 15.34
C LEU A 212 7.62 -6.92 16.60
N LYS A 213 7.88 -8.18 16.96
CA LYS A 213 8.77 -8.56 18.06
C LYS A 213 10.22 -8.17 17.80
N HIS A 214 10.75 -8.48 16.61
CA HIS A 214 12.11 -8.11 16.20
C HIS A 214 12.25 -6.59 16.08
N ALA A 215 11.26 -5.91 15.49
CA ALA A 215 11.27 -4.47 15.27
C ALA A 215 11.19 -3.70 16.60
N ILE A 216 10.29 -4.10 17.51
CA ILE A 216 10.23 -3.54 18.87
C ILE A 216 11.55 -3.77 19.59
N TYR A 217 12.06 -5.01 19.60
CA TYR A 217 13.35 -5.30 20.25
C TYR A 217 14.47 -4.42 19.68
N LYS A 218 14.51 -4.16 18.37
CA LYS A 218 15.49 -3.24 17.74
C LYS A 218 15.39 -1.80 18.21
N ILE A 219 14.17 -1.24 18.28
CA ILE A 219 13.98 0.15 18.70
C ILE A 219 14.29 0.37 20.18
N LEU A 220 14.14 -0.66 21.01
CA LEU A 220 14.36 -0.60 22.46
C LEU A 220 15.83 -0.53 22.91
N GLU A 221 16.77 -0.30 21.98
CA GLU A 221 18.13 0.21 22.31
C GLU A 221 18.05 1.54 23.07
N ASN A 222 17.00 2.31 22.80
CA ASN A 222 16.62 3.49 23.55
C ASN A 222 15.31 3.25 24.29
N PRO A 223 15.21 3.69 25.57
CA PRO A 223 14.01 3.49 26.34
C PRO A 223 12.77 4.13 25.70
N LYS A 224 11.68 3.38 25.61
CA LYS A 224 10.40 3.90 25.10
C LYS A 224 9.19 3.38 25.88
N PRO A 225 8.16 4.21 26.09
CA PRO A 225 6.89 3.77 26.63
C PRO A 225 6.05 3.06 25.56
N ALA A 226 5.14 2.17 26.00
CA ALA A 226 4.33 1.35 25.09
C ALA A 226 3.40 2.17 24.17
N ASN A 227 2.94 3.34 24.63
CA ASN A 227 2.13 4.27 23.84
C ASN A 227 2.92 4.88 22.66
N GLU A 228 4.20 5.16 22.84
CA GLU A 228 5.07 5.67 21.76
C GLU A 228 5.36 4.57 20.74
N LEU A 229 5.67 3.34 21.19
CA LEU A 229 5.83 2.19 20.30
C LEU A 229 4.55 1.92 19.49
N SER A 230 3.38 2.05 20.13
CA SER A 230 2.07 1.92 19.48
C SER A 230 1.89 2.92 18.34
N LYS A 231 2.36 4.16 18.50
CA LYS A 231 2.37 5.17 17.42
C LYS A 231 3.40 4.84 16.34
N ILE A 232 4.63 4.49 16.72
CA ILE A 232 5.73 4.20 15.79
C ILE A 232 5.36 3.06 14.84
N PHE A 233 4.76 2.00 15.38
CA PHE A 233 4.39 0.82 14.59
C PHE A 233 2.97 0.90 14.01
N ASP A 234 2.23 1.97 14.28
CA ASP A 234 0.82 2.13 13.92
C ASP A 234 0.01 0.88 14.32
N ARG A 235 0.07 0.53 15.62
CA ARG A 235 -0.59 -0.66 16.18
C ARG A 235 -1.34 -0.33 17.44
N LYS A 236 -2.45 -1.05 17.67
CA LYS A 236 -3.20 -0.99 18.94
C LYS A 236 -2.27 -1.25 20.12
N LEU A 237 -2.41 -0.44 21.18
CA LEU A 237 -1.61 -0.53 22.40
C LEU A 237 -1.61 -1.94 23.00
N SER A 238 -2.75 -2.62 23.01
CA SER A 238 -2.88 -4.00 23.53
C SER A 238 -2.00 -4.99 22.77
N ARG A 239 -1.84 -4.83 21.45
CA ARG A 239 -0.97 -5.69 20.64
C ARG A 239 0.51 -5.47 20.99
N VAL A 240 0.91 -4.21 21.14
CA VAL A 240 2.28 -3.85 21.55
C VAL A 240 2.58 -4.38 22.95
N GLN A 241 1.67 -4.21 23.90
CA GLN A 241 1.81 -4.76 25.27
C GLN A 241 1.95 -6.28 25.27
N GLY A 242 1.19 -7.00 24.43
CA GLY A 242 1.35 -8.44 24.27
C GLY A 242 2.76 -8.83 23.82
N VAL A 243 3.31 -8.13 22.82
CA VAL A 243 4.68 -8.38 22.33
C VAL A 243 5.75 -8.03 23.37
N LEU A 244 5.59 -6.93 24.10
CA LEU A 244 6.48 -6.57 25.21
C LEU A 244 6.45 -7.64 26.32
N GLY A 245 5.27 -8.17 26.64
CA GLY A 245 5.11 -9.26 27.59
C GLY A 245 5.84 -10.53 27.15
N GLU A 246 5.77 -10.90 25.87
CA GLU A 246 6.55 -12.02 25.32
C GLU A 246 8.06 -11.77 25.41
N LEU A 247 8.54 -10.60 24.99
CA LEU A 247 9.97 -10.24 25.05
C LEU A 247 10.51 -10.22 26.48
N LYS A 248 9.71 -9.78 27.45
CA LYS A 248 10.06 -9.80 28.87
C LYS A 248 10.15 -11.22 29.42
N LYS A 249 9.20 -12.11 29.05
CA LYS A 249 9.26 -13.54 29.41
C LYS A 249 10.51 -14.22 28.85
N GLU A 250 10.96 -13.79 27.67
CA GLU A 250 12.21 -14.25 27.06
C GLU A 250 13.47 -13.59 27.65
N SER A 251 13.36 -12.75 28.68
CA SER A 251 14.47 -12.00 29.28
C SER A 251 15.27 -11.14 28.29
N LYS A 252 14.64 -10.70 27.19
CA LYS A 252 15.27 -9.81 26.19
C LYS A 252 15.12 -8.35 26.52
N ILE A 253 14.08 -7.99 27.27
CA ILE A 253 13.77 -6.62 27.66
C ILE A 253 13.32 -6.57 29.12
N ARG A 254 13.47 -5.39 29.72
CA ARG A 254 12.90 -5.05 31.02
C ARG A 254 12.14 -3.73 30.95
N ASN A 255 11.38 -3.44 32.01
CA ASN A 255 10.72 -2.16 32.19
C ASN A 255 11.17 -1.47 33.48
N TYR A 256 11.26 -0.15 33.41
CA TYR A 256 11.46 0.75 34.54
C TYR A 256 10.23 1.62 34.71
N ARG A 257 9.65 1.61 35.91
CA ARG A 257 8.52 2.47 36.22
C ARG A 257 9.01 3.83 36.71
N ILE A 258 8.73 4.87 35.95
CA ILE A 258 9.03 6.26 36.27
C ILE A 258 7.70 7.02 36.38
N GLY A 259 7.29 7.31 37.62
CA GLY A 259 5.96 7.85 37.91
C GLY A 259 4.85 6.85 37.57
N SER A 260 3.93 7.22 36.69
CA SER A 260 2.85 6.37 36.18
C SER A 260 3.17 5.67 34.86
N ILE A 261 4.38 5.86 34.31
CA ILE A 261 4.76 5.38 32.98
C ILE A 261 5.82 4.29 33.10
N ASP A 262 5.61 3.18 32.40
CA ASP A 262 6.61 2.12 32.22
C ASP A 262 7.43 2.38 30.96
N TYR A 263 8.73 2.57 31.14
CA TYR A 263 9.71 2.67 30.06
C TYR A 263 10.35 1.31 29.83
N TRP A 264 10.29 0.83 28.59
CA TRP A 264 10.86 -0.45 28.18
C TRP A 264 12.23 -0.22 27.58
N THR A 265 13.18 -1.12 27.84
CA THR A 265 14.54 -1.10 27.26
C THR A 265 15.04 -2.53 27.12
N ARG A 266 16.01 -2.77 26.24
CA ARG A 266 16.67 -4.08 26.18
C ARG A 266 17.40 -4.41 27.49
N GLU A 267 17.48 -5.69 27.80
CA GLU A 267 18.18 -6.19 28.99
C GLU A 267 19.70 -5.99 28.88
N ASP A 268 20.25 -6.21 27.68
CA ASP A 268 21.67 -6.10 27.34
C ASP A 268 22.17 -4.66 27.19
N ALA A 269 21.29 -3.66 27.21
CA ALA A 269 21.66 -2.26 26.99
C ALA A 269 22.49 -1.65 28.13
N ASN A 270 22.78 -2.40 29.19
CA ASN A 270 23.55 -1.99 30.37
C ASN A 270 23.14 -0.62 30.96
N LYS A 271 21.84 -0.28 30.89
CA LYS A 271 21.29 1.02 31.30
C LYS A 271 20.36 0.91 32.51
N ILE A 272 20.46 1.83 33.46
CA ILE A 272 19.48 2.03 34.55
C ILE A 272 18.76 3.34 34.33
N LEU A 273 17.42 3.31 34.29
CA LEU A 273 16.60 4.49 34.07
C LEU A 273 16.10 5.05 35.39
N LEU A 274 16.38 6.33 35.62
CA LEU A 274 15.93 7.06 36.80
C LEU A 274 15.06 8.25 36.39
N SER A 275 14.20 8.68 37.32
CA SER A 275 13.65 10.03 37.22
C SER A 275 14.73 11.06 37.56
N LYS A 276 14.62 12.27 37.00
CA LYS A 276 15.47 13.42 37.36
C LYS A 276 15.64 13.60 38.86
N ARG A 277 14.56 13.43 39.64
CA ARG A 277 14.61 13.56 41.10
C ARG A 277 15.45 12.48 41.78
N LYS A 278 15.44 11.25 41.28
CA LYS A 278 16.28 10.16 41.81
C LYS A 278 17.74 10.33 41.44
N GLU A 279 18.01 10.80 40.22
CA GLU A 279 19.36 11.18 39.78
C GLU A 279 19.94 12.28 40.67
N GLN A 280 19.16 13.33 40.97
CA GLN A 280 19.59 14.39 41.89
C GLN A 280 19.93 13.83 43.29
N ILE A 281 19.08 12.95 43.83
CA ILE A 281 19.34 12.27 45.11
C ILE A 281 20.62 11.43 45.03
N LEU A 282 20.82 10.68 43.95
CA LEU A 282 22.02 9.88 43.74
C LEU A 282 23.29 10.75 43.74
N ASN A 283 23.26 11.87 43.00
CA ASN A 283 24.35 12.84 42.94
C ASN A 283 24.64 13.52 44.29
N PHE A 284 23.63 13.72 45.13
CA PHE A 284 23.79 14.27 46.47
C PHE A 284 24.48 13.28 47.43
N ILE A 285 24.36 11.97 47.18
CA ILE A 285 24.86 10.89 48.06
C ILE A 285 26.22 10.35 47.57
N LYS A 286 27.00 11.20 46.89
CA LYS A 286 28.41 10.90 46.57
C LYS A 286 29.27 10.62 47.82
N GLY A 287 28.84 11.10 48.99
CA GLY A 287 29.39 10.74 50.30
C GLY A 287 28.33 10.15 51.23
N PRO A 288 28.72 9.59 52.40
CA PRO A 288 27.78 9.00 53.35
C PRO A 288 26.77 10.02 53.88
N LYS A 289 25.48 9.84 53.57
CA LYS A 289 24.38 10.72 54.00
C LYS A 289 23.29 9.97 54.74
N SER A 290 22.77 10.55 55.82
CA SER A 290 21.58 10.03 56.51
C SER A 290 20.31 10.29 55.70
N THR A 291 19.26 9.50 55.94
CA THR A 291 17.94 9.74 55.33
C THR A 291 17.40 11.14 55.68
N THR A 292 17.69 11.64 56.88
CA THR A 292 17.25 12.97 57.35
C THR A 292 17.91 14.09 56.54
N GLU A 293 19.21 13.98 56.24
CA GLU A 293 19.91 14.95 55.37
C GLU A 293 19.28 15.00 53.97
N VAL A 294 18.97 13.84 53.37
CA VAL A 294 18.28 13.76 52.07
C VAL A 294 16.87 14.36 52.15
N SER A 295 16.17 14.13 53.27
CA SER A 295 14.84 14.67 53.54
C SER A 295 14.84 16.19 53.50
N ASN A 296 15.83 16.80 54.19
CA ASN A 296 15.97 18.25 54.31
C ASN A 296 16.39 18.88 52.99
N GLU A 297 17.41 18.34 52.32
CA GLU A 297 17.92 18.86 51.04
C GLU A 297 16.83 18.95 49.97
N PHE A 298 16.01 17.90 49.83
CA PHE A 298 15.00 17.81 48.77
C PHE A 298 13.60 18.27 49.20
N ASN A 299 13.49 18.85 50.40
CA ASN A 299 12.25 19.29 51.04
C ASN A 299 11.12 18.25 50.91
N ILE A 300 11.37 17.05 51.43
CA ILE A 300 10.41 15.93 51.47
C ILE A 300 10.33 15.36 52.88
N CYS A 301 9.26 14.62 53.17
CA CYS A 301 9.17 13.89 54.43
C CYS A 301 10.14 12.70 54.45
N TRP A 302 10.59 12.33 55.65
CA TRP A 302 11.57 11.27 55.86
C TRP A 302 11.16 9.94 55.22
N LYS A 303 9.87 9.57 55.32
CA LYS A 303 9.33 8.34 54.72
C LYS A 303 9.47 8.33 53.19
N ALA A 304 9.25 9.47 52.53
CA ALA A 304 9.39 9.59 51.09
C ALA A 304 10.87 9.54 50.65
N ALA A 305 11.77 10.17 51.41
CA ALA A 305 13.21 10.07 51.21
C ALA A 305 13.67 8.61 51.33
N PHE A 306 13.32 7.95 52.44
CA PHE A 306 13.64 6.55 52.70
C PHE A 306 13.17 5.63 51.58
N ARG A 307 11.90 5.78 51.13
CA ARG A 307 11.35 4.96 50.04
C ARG A 307 12.17 5.11 48.75
N ARG A 308 12.55 6.34 48.37
CA ARG A 308 13.38 6.59 47.18
C ARG A 308 14.77 5.99 47.31
N LEU A 309 15.37 6.01 48.50
CA LEU A 309 16.66 5.39 48.77
C LEU A 309 16.59 3.86 48.70
N CYS A 310 15.52 3.25 49.23
CA CYS A 310 15.26 1.83 49.07
C CYS A 310 15.03 1.43 47.61
N GLU A 311 14.33 2.27 46.83
CA GLU A 311 14.20 2.08 45.38
C GLU A 311 15.57 2.12 44.68
N LEU A 312 16.45 3.08 45.02
CA LEU A 312 17.83 3.15 44.52
C LEU A 312 18.69 1.95 44.97
N LYS A 313 18.48 1.45 46.19
CA LYS A 313 19.15 0.26 46.71
C LYS A 313 18.76 -1.00 45.94
N THR A 314 17.48 -1.12 45.57
CA THR A 314 16.97 -2.23 44.74
C THR A 314 17.59 -2.21 43.34
N LEU A 315 17.98 -1.02 42.86
CA LEU A 315 18.72 -0.84 41.61
C LEU A 315 20.23 -1.01 41.77
N GLU A 316 20.71 -1.39 42.95
CA GLU A 316 22.14 -1.58 43.28
C GLU A 316 22.97 -0.29 43.11
N LEU A 317 22.34 0.88 43.22
CA LEU A 317 22.99 2.18 43.07
C LEU A 317 23.46 2.78 44.39
N VAL A 318 22.87 2.35 45.51
CA VAL A 318 23.23 2.81 46.85
C VAL A 318 23.22 1.65 47.83
N SER A 319 24.04 1.74 48.87
CA SER A 319 24.03 0.82 50.02
C SER A 319 23.96 1.62 51.32
N GLN A 320 23.71 0.92 52.42
CA GLN A 320 23.71 1.53 53.75
C GLN A 320 24.92 0.99 54.54
N ASN A 321 25.70 1.89 55.13
CA ASN A 321 26.85 1.54 55.95
C ASN A 321 26.42 1.13 57.38
N LYS A 322 27.39 0.75 58.22
CA LYS A 322 27.15 0.36 59.62
C LYS A 322 26.48 1.47 60.44
N ASP A 323 26.74 2.73 60.11
CA ASP A 323 26.17 3.92 60.78
C ASP A 323 24.78 4.31 60.24
N LYS A 324 24.14 3.43 59.47
CA LYS A 324 22.84 3.70 58.82
C LYS A 324 22.85 4.86 57.81
N LYS A 325 24.03 5.29 57.34
CA LYS A 325 24.18 6.29 56.27
C LYS A 325 24.19 5.61 54.90
N TRP A 326 23.57 6.27 53.94
CA TRP A 326 23.52 5.86 52.54
C TRP A 326 24.78 6.28 51.82
N MET A 327 25.33 5.41 50.99
CA MET A 327 26.51 5.66 50.17
C MET A 327 26.22 5.20 48.75
N GLN A 328 26.60 6.00 47.77
CA GLN A 328 26.56 5.60 46.37
C GLN A 328 27.51 4.42 46.11
N LEU A 329 27.04 3.44 45.35
CA LEU A 329 27.84 2.33 44.86
C LEU A 329 28.39 2.68 43.48
N ASN A 330 29.60 2.21 43.19
CA ASN A 330 30.11 2.21 41.82
C ASN A 330 29.33 1.16 41.02
N THR A 331 28.74 1.58 39.91
CA THR A 331 28.02 0.69 39.00
C THR A 331 28.68 0.74 37.64
N GLU A 332 28.81 -0.41 37.00
CA GLU A 332 29.25 -0.51 35.60
C GLU A 332 28.12 -0.17 34.62
N ARG A 333 26.89 0.04 35.12
CA ARG A 333 25.71 0.36 34.30
C ARG A 333 25.61 1.86 34.06
N GLU A 334 25.28 2.25 32.83
CA GLU A 334 25.00 3.64 32.47
C GLU A 334 23.70 4.11 33.13
N VAL A 335 23.77 5.13 33.98
CA VAL A 335 22.58 5.72 34.61
C VAL A 335 22.04 6.81 33.69
N MET A 336 20.83 6.62 33.17
CA MET A 336 20.15 7.61 32.34
C MET A 336 18.96 8.23 33.07
N SER A 337 18.82 9.54 32.93
CA SER A 337 17.70 10.31 33.46
C SER A 337 16.67 10.55 32.36
N ILE A 338 15.39 10.28 32.67
CA ILE A 338 14.25 10.55 31.77
C ILE A 338 13.35 11.61 32.39
#